data_AF-A0A925HNQ6-F1
#
_entry.id   AF-A0A925HNQ6-F1
#
_cell.length_a   1.000
_cell.length_b   1.000
_cell.length_c   1.000
_cell.angle_alpha   90.00
_cell.angle_beta   90.00
_cell.angle_gamma   90.00
#
_symmetry.space_group_name_H-M   'P 1'
#
loop_
_entity.id
_entity.type
_entity.pdbx_description
1 polymer ?
#
loop_
_entity_poly.entity_id
_entity_poly.type
_entity_poly.pdbx_seq_one_letter_code
_entity_poly.pdbx_strand_id
1 'polypeptide(L)'
;MAWCAAANEKENEIDQGYDVMLRKAQVFLTSFHDPRRSLLENTVAILFGLAAANLCVVFLVQGGYEFSIGSILVHAHYLRKSLLLCLALAFAKVWLDGKRTGRALSESLRSPLLLFLLTILIYSLNDRVLWSGDTIPARYLPLSLIRELDFDLDEFPFLYKSTLPYFLASSHRHVVSAYPPWAAVLALPVYLGPALLGIDPTSLQLMMDLEKRAAMLITAVSVIVLFFALQRVTLQKTAWFIAIIYAFGTSSFSTSSQALWQHGPVQLFLALTIFYIVKGLEIPRFSAYSGFALSCMVISRPINLIVALPLVVYIVHKHRDQLVGFLLASVPPLLLFTAYNTFYFGAPFTAGIGTAVVTPSSVISTQFALFNTPLLAGVSGVLISPGRGLLVYSSVFVFSVVGMIVAWREPKYLYLRYLSCVPLLLLIMVSKWRGWWGGECYGPRLLADVTPILCFLLYPAVDYFEGKTAVKYVMIALTVLSIGMHAIGAGRDGIIGEKTWTQYYEIGRHPERLWSWRDSPPIYYGKQLLVRIIPEGSWRTRADANRDEHSEP
;
A
#
# COMPACT_ATOMS: atom_id res chain seq x y z
N MET A 1 26.69 -52.29 -24.00
CA MET A 1 25.45 -52.69 -23.31
C MET A 1 25.11 -51.82 -22.11
N ALA A 2 26.05 -51.52 -21.19
CA ALA A 2 25.78 -50.63 -20.04
C ALA A 2 25.41 -49.16 -20.41
N TRP A 3 25.90 -48.65 -21.54
CA TRP A 3 25.57 -47.30 -22.03
C TRP A 3 24.14 -47.17 -22.58
N CYS A 4 23.61 -48.22 -23.23
CA CYS A 4 22.22 -48.23 -23.70
C CYS A 4 21.22 -48.38 -22.54
N ALA A 5 21.59 -49.08 -21.46
CA ALA A 5 20.75 -49.21 -20.28
C ALA A 5 20.60 -47.89 -19.51
N ALA A 6 21.70 -47.14 -19.35
CA ALA A 6 21.68 -45.82 -18.72
C ALA A 6 20.96 -44.74 -19.57
N ALA A 7 21.00 -44.87 -20.90
CA ALA A 7 20.23 -44.00 -21.79
C ALA A 7 18.71 -44.29 -21.69
N ASN A 8 18.31 -45.56 -21.69
CA ASN A 8 16.91 -45.99 -21.52
C ASN A 8 16.34 -45.64 -20.12
N GLU A 9 17.15 -45.69 -19.05
CA GLU A 9 16.72 -45.25 -17.72
C GLU A 9 16.49 -43.74 -17.67
N LYS A 10 17.36 -42.93 -18.30
CA LYS A 10 17.17 -41.49 -18.42
C LYS A 10 15.96 -41.12 -19.29
N GLU A 11 15.73 -41.86 -20.37
CA GLU A 11 14.58 -41.67 -21.26
C GLU A 11 13.26 -42.02 -20.55
N ASN A 12 13.24 -43.11 -19.76
CA ASN A 12 12.11 -43.48 -18.92
C ASN A 12 11.85 -42.50 -17.76
N GLU A 13 12.89 -41.93 -17.13
CA GLU A 13 12.74 -40.87 -16.11
C GLU A 13 12.17 -39.57 -16.71
N ILE A 14 12.60 -39.22 -17.94
CA ILE A 14 12.07 -38.07 -18.68
C ILE A 14 10.60 -38.33 -19.05
N ASP A 15 10.26 -39.49 -19.61
CA ASP A 15 8.89 -39.85 -19.96
C ASP A 15 7.95 -39.93 -18.74
N GLN A 16 8.40 -40.50 -17.62
CA GLN A 16 7.64 -40.47 -16.36
C GLN A 16 7.46 -39.05 -15.83
N GLY A 17 8.48 -38.20 -15.96
CA GLY A 17 8.40 -36.77 -15.61
C GLY A 17 7.36 -36.04 -16.47
N TYR A 18 7.33 -36.30 -17.78
CA TYR A 18 6.35 -35.75 -18.72
C TYR A 18 4.92 -36.23 -18.42
N ASP A 19 4.73 -37.51 -18.12
CA ASP A 19 3.41 -38.10 -17.87
C ASP A 19 2.81 -37.60 -16.53
N VAL A 20 3.64 -37.46 -15.50
CA VAL A 20 3.25 -36.84 -14.22
C VAL A 20 2.89 -35.38 -14.41
N MET A 21 3.62 -34.67 -15.27
CA MET A 21 3.38 -33.25 -15.56
C MET A 21 2.10 -33.05 -16.38
N LEU A 22 1.85 -33.89 -17.39
CA LEU A 22 0.60 -33.88 -18.18
C LEU A 22 -0.61 -34.15 -17.31
N ARG A 23 -0.53 -35.12 -16.39
CA ARG A 23 -1.60 -35.37 -15.40
C ARG A 23 -1.84 -34.15 -14.51
N LYS A 24 -0.79 -33.48 -14.01
CA LYS A 24 -0.94 -32.25 -13.21
C LYS A 24 -1.55 -31.10 -14.00
N ALA A 25 -1.14 -30.90 -15.25
CA ALA A 25 -1.72 -29.90 -16.14
C ALA A 25 -3.19 -30.20 -16.45
N GLN A 26 -3.53 -31.47 -16.69
CA GLN A 26 -4.89 -31.92 -16.93
C GLN A 26 -5.77 -31.75 -15.68
N VAL A 27 -5.25 -32.03 -14.49
CA VAL A 27 -5.95 -31.76 -13.21
C VAL A 27 -6.15 -30.26 -13.00
N PHE A 28 -5.16 -29.44 -13.29
CA PHE A 28 -5.27 -27.98 -13.21
C PHE A 28 -6.33 -27.45 -14.19
N LEU A 29 -6.32 -27.88 -15.45
CA LEU A 29 -7.28 -27.45 -16.47
C LEU A 29 -8.71 -27.95 -16.17
N THR A 30 -8.86 -29.20 -15.71
CA THR A 30 -10.17 -29.76 -15.35
C THR A 30 -10.75 -29.10 -14.10
N SER A 31 -9.94 -28.52 -13.20
CA SER A 31 -10.44 -27.75 -12.04
C SER A 31 -11.23 -26.49 -12.42
N PHE A 32 -11.02 -25.95 -13.63
CA PHE A 32 -11.77 -24.80 -14.15
C PHE A 32 -13.01 -25.19 -14.98
N HIS A 33 -13.13 -26.47 -15.34
CA HIS A 33 -14.25 -26.99 -16.10
C HIS A 33 -15.45 -27.25 -15.19
N ASP A 34 -16.60 -26.68 -15.55
CA ASP A 34 -17.88 -26.93 -14.87
C ASP A 34 -18.87 -27.47 -15.92
N PRO A 35 -19.43 -28.67 -15.75
CA PRO A 35 -20.38 -29.24 -16.70
C PRO A 35 -21.68 -28.43 -16.81
N ARG A 36 -21.94 -27.50 -15.88
CA ARG A 36 -23.08 -26.57 -15.92
C ARG A 36 -22.80 -25.31 -16.74
N ARG A 37 -21.57 -25.12 -17.23
CA ARG A 37 -21.15 -23.97 -18.05
C ARG A 37 -21.21 -24.31 -19.53
N SER A 38 -21.52 -23.30 -20.34
CA SER A 38 -21.35 -23.35 -21.79
C SER A 38 -19.87 -23.53 -22.17
N LEU A 39 -19.63 -23.95 -23.42
CA LEU A 39 -18.27 -24.07 -23.96
C LEU A 39 -17.49 -22.75 -23.80
N LEU A 40 -18.10 -21.62 -24.17
CA LEU A 40 -17.50 -20.29 -24.06
C LEU A 40 -17.10 -19.94 -22.61
N GLU A 41 -17.98 -20.22 -21.64
CA GLU A 41 -17.70 -19.96 -20.22
C GLU A 41 -16.54 -20.80 -19.70
N ASN A 42 -16.48 -22.08 -20.09
CA ASN A 42 -15.37 -22.95 -19.74
C ASN A 42 -14.06 -22.48 -20.40
N THR A 43 -14.09 -22.10 -21.67
CA THR A 43 -12.92 -21.53 -22.36
C THR A 43 -12.42 -20.26 -21.67
N VAL A 44 -13.30 -19.32 -21.35
CA VAL A 44 -12.93 -18.07 -20.65
C VAL A 44 -12.37 -18.36 -19.25
N ALA A 45 -12.94 -19.31 -18.51
CA ALA A 45 -12.45 -19.68 -17.19
C ALA A 45 -11.03 -20.30 -17.25
N ILE A 46 -10.78 -21.17 -18.23
CA ILE A 46 -9.45 -21.77 -18.47
C ILE A 46 -8.44 -20.70 -18.88
N LEU A 47 -8.79 -19.85 -19.85
CA LEU A 47 -7.92 -18.75 -20.29
C LEU A 47 -7.60 -17.80 -19.13
N PHE A 48 -8.58 -17.47 -18.30
CA PHE A 48 -8.37 -16.68 -17.09
C PHE A 48 -7.40 -17.39 -16.13
N GLY A 49 -7.57 -18.69 -15.88
CA GLY A 49 -6.66 -19.47 -15.03
C GLY A 49 -5.22 -19.44 -15.52
N LEU A 50 -5.02 -19.60 -16.83
CA LEU A 50 -3.69 -19.50 -17.47
C LEU A 50 -3.11 -18.08 -17.38
N ALA A 51 -3.92 -17.05 -17.67
CA ALA A 51 -3.48 -15.66 -17.57
C ALA A 51 -3.14 -15.25 -16.13
N ALA A 52 -3.89 -15.76 -15.14
CA ALA A 52 -3.61 -15.55 -13.73
C ALA A 52 -2.32 -16.25 -13.29
N ALA A 53 -2.08 -17.47 -13.75
CA ALA A 53 -0.81 -18.18 -13.49
C ALA A 53 0.37 -17.41 -14.10
N ASN A 54 0.29 -17.01 -15.36
CA ASN A 54 1.31 -16.17 -16.01
C ASN A 54 1.50 -14.83 -15.28
N LEU A 55 0.42 -14.20 -14.79
CA LEU A 55 0.52 -12.98 -14.00
C LEU A 55 1.26 -13.21 -12.68
N CYS A 56 0.95 -14.29 -11.94
CA CYS A 56 1.67 -14.63 -10.71
C CYS A 56 3.16 -14.82 -10.97
N VAL A 57 3.50 -15.51 -12.06
CA VAL A 57 4.87 -15.66 -12.51
C VAL A 57 5.53 -14.31 -12.78
N VAL A 58 4.95 -13.49 -13.66
CA VAL A 58 5.51 -12.18 -14.03
C VAL A 58 5.59 -11.23 -12.83
N PHE A 59 4.70 -11.41 -11.85
CA PHE A 59 4.68 -10.60 -10.64
C PHE A 59 5.76 -11.01 -9.64
N LEU A 60 5.96 -12.33 -9.46
CA LEU A 60 6.84 -12.92 -8.45
C LEU A 60 8.20 -13.37 -8.98
N VAL A 61 8.43 -13.28 -10.29
CA VAL A 61 9.70 -13.64 -10.95
C VAL A 61 10.07 -12.50 -11.88
N GLN A 62 11.28 -11.94 -11.72
CA GLN A 62 11.77 -10.81 -12.50
C GLN A 62 12.98 -11.22 -13.33
N GLY A 63 13.27 -10.49 -14.42
CA GLY A 63 14.49 -10.65 -15.21
C GLY A 63 14.31 -11.25 -16.61
N GLY A 64 13.07 -11.35 -17.11
CA GLY A 64 12.85 -11.82 -18.49
C GLY A 64 13.11 -13.31 -18.70
N TYR A 65 13.12 -14.11 -17.63
CA TYR A 65 13.19 -15.56 -17.76
C TYR A 65 11.95 -16.08 -18.46
N GLU A 66 12.17 -16.76 -19.57
CA GLU A 66 11.21 -17.68 -20.12
C GLU A 66 11.38 -18.99 -19.38
N PHE A 67 10.31 -19.49 -18.78
CA PHE A 67 10.33 -20.84 -18.25
C PHE A 67 9.12 -21.60 -18.73
N SER A 68 9.35 -22.87 -19.02
CA SER A 68 8.31 -23.77 -19.44
C SER A 68 7.74 -24.49 -18.23
N ILE A 69 6.43 -24.47 -18.10
CA ILE A 69 5.71 -25.45 -17.28
C ILE A 69 5.19 -26.50 -18.27
N GLY A 70 6.05 -27.46 -18.62
CA GLY A 70 5.78 -28.45 -19.65
C GLY A 70 5.84 -27.89 -21.05
N SER A 71 4.76 -28.00 -21.82
CA SER A 71 4.65 -27.41 -23.16
C SER A 71 4.27 -25.92 -23.14
N ILE A 72 3.95 -25.36 -21.97
CA ILE A 72 3.50 -23.97 -21.83
C ILE A 72 4.71 -23.09 -21.54
N LEU A 73 5.11 -22.30 -22.53
CA LEU A 73 6.11 -21.25 -22.39
C LEU A 73 5.50 -20.05 -21.65
N VAL A 74 6.10 -19.65 -20.53
CA VAL A 74 5.65 -18.52 -19.72
C VAL A 74 6.66 -17.37 -19.87
N HIS A 75 6.21 -16.23 -20.38
CA HIS A 75 7.07 -15.06 -20.61
C HIS A 75 6.99 -14.08 -19.42
N ALA A 76 8.08 -13.92 -18.68
CA ALA A 76 8.14 -13.01 -17.52
C ALA A 76 8.31 -11.51 -17.88
N HIS A 77 8.26 -11.12 -19.15
CA HIS A 77 8.77 -9.81 -19.60
C HIS A 77 7.75 -8.65 -19.61
N TYR A 78 6.45 -8.88 -19.34
CA TYR A 78 5.42 -7.84 -19.57
C TYR A 78 4.33 -7.76 -18.48
N LEU A 79 4.65 -7.23 -17.29
CA LEU A 79 3.68 -7.08 -16.18
C LEU A 79 2.38 -6.41 -16.61
N ARG A 80 2.45 -5.26 -17.28
CA ARG A 80 1.25 -4.51 -17.70
C ARG A 80 0.39 -5.28 -18.70
N LYS A 81 1.01 -5.91 -19.70
CA LYS A 81 0.26 -6.69 -20.71
C LYS A 81 -0.42 -7.90 -20.06
N SER A 82 0.29 -8.59 -19.15
CA SER A 82 -0.26 -9.69 -18.37
C SER A 82 -1.41 -9.25 -17.46
N LEU A 83 -1.29 -8.08 -16.81
CA LEU A 83 -2.37 -7.49 -16.00
C LEU A 83 -3.60 -7.14 -16.85
N LEU A 84 -3.41 -6.50 -18.01
CA LEU A 84 -4.51 -6.13 -18.91
C LEU A 84 -5.25 -7.37 -19.44
N LEU A 85 -4.50 -8.40 -19.87
CA LEU A 85 -5.08 -9.66 -20.32
C LEU A 85 -5.87 -10.34 -19.18
N CYS A 86 -5.27 -10.44 -18.00
CA CYS A 86 -5.92 -11.03 -16.83
C CYS A 86 -7.19 -10.26 -16.43
N LEU A 87 -7.15 -8.92 -16.47
CA LEU A 87 -8.31 -8.07 -16.19
C LEU A 87 -9.42 -8.24 -17.24
N ALA A 88 -9.08 -8.28 -18.52
CA ALA A 88 -10.04 -8.50 -19.60
C ALA A 88 -10.74 -9.87 -19.49
N LEU A 89 -9.98 -10.92 -19.19
CA LEU A 89 -10.51 -12.26 -18.98
C LEU A 89 -11.33 -12.36 -17.68
N ALA A 90 -10.91 -11.68 -16.61
CA ALA A 90 -11.68 -11.57 -15.37
C ALA A 90 -13.02 -10.87 -15.61
N PHE A 91 -13.03 -9.79 -16.41
CA PHE A 91 -14.24 -9.08 -16.80
C PHE A 91 -15.19 -10.00 -17.57
N ALA A 92 -14.70 -10.68 -18.60
CA ALA A 92 -15.49 -11.63 -19.37
C ALA A 92 -16.08 -12.74 -18.48
N LYS A 93 -15.25 -13.31 -17.61
CA LYS A 93 -15.67 -14.34 -16.64
C LYS A 93 -16.78 -13.85 -15.73
N VAL A 94 -16.62 -12.68 -15.12
CA VAL A 94 -17.59 -12.09 -14.20
C VAL A 94 -18.89 -11.71 -14.91
N TRP A 95 -18.79 -11.20 -16.14
CA TRP A 95 -19.95 -10.86 -16.94
C TRP A 95 -20.76 -12.10 -17.34
N LEU A 96 -20.12 -13.14 -17.85
CA LEU A 96 -20.77 -14.40 -18.22
C LEU A 96 -21.44 -15.06 -17.00
N ASP A 97 -20.74 -15.13 -15.86
CA ASP A 97 -21.30 -15.69 -14.63
C ASP A 97 -22.50 -14.88 -14.11
N GLY A 98 -22.46 -13.56 -14.31
CA GLY A 98 -23.61 -12.67 -14.09
C GLY A 98 -24.81 -13.01 -14.95
N LYS A 99 -24.60 -13.13 -16.26
CA LYS A 99 -25.66 -13.49 -17.23
C LYS A 99 -26.29 -14.84 -16.88
N ARG A 100 -25.47 -15.82 -16.51
CA ARG A 100 -25.91 -17.17 -16.11
C ARG A 100 -26.75 -17.16 -14.83
N THR A 101 -26.39 -16.31 -13.86
CA THR A 101 -27.09 -16.20 -12.57
C THR A 101 -28.23 -15.18 -12.56
N GLY A 102 -28.53 -14.55 -13.71
CA GLY A 102 -29.57 -13.53 -13.84
C GLY A 102 -29.24 -12.21 -13.15
N ARG A 103 -27.97 -11.96 -12.78
CA ARG A 103 -27.54 -10.72 -12.13
C ARG A 103 -27.39 -9.59 -13.14
N ALA A 104 -27.73 -8.37 -12.72
CA ALA A 104 -27.49 -7.19 -13.54
C ALA A 104 -25.97 -6.98 -13.75
N LEU A 105 -25.58 -6.49 -14.93
CA LEU A 105 -24.17 -6.23 -15.25
C LEU A 105 -23.49 -5.36 -14.18
N SER A 106 -24.17 -4.31 -13.71
CA SER A 106 -23.63 -3.41 -12.68
C SER A 106 -23.33 -4.09 -11.33
N GLU A 107 -24.02 -5.18 -11.01
CA GLU A 107 -23.78 -5.97 -9.79
C GLU A 107 -22.61 -6.94 -10.01
N SER A 108 -22.55 -7.59 -11.17
CA SER A 108 -21.42 -8.44 -11.53
C SER A 108 -20.11 -7.68 -11.56
N LEU A 109 -20.08 -6.49 -12.18
CA LEU A 109 -18.87 -5.66 -12.25
C LEU A 109 -18.36 -5.21 -10.88
N ARG A 110 -19.19 -5.26 -9.84
CA ARG A 110 -18.79 -5.05 -8.44
C ARG A 110 -18.15 -6.32 -7.84
N SER A 111 -17.26 -6.97 -8.59
CA SER A 111 -16.53 -8.19 -8.18
C SER A 111 -15.19 -7.89 -7.50
N PRO A 112 -14.90 -8.38 -6.28
CA PRO A 112 -13.65 -8.11 -5.57
C PRO A 112 -12.39 -8.45 -6.40
N LEU A 113 -12.48 -9.44 -7.29
CA LEU A 113 -11.41 -9.77 -8.25
C LEU A 113 -11.11 -8.61 -9.20
N LEU A 114 -12.15 -7.99 -9.76
CA LEU A 114 -12.00 -6.83 -10.64
C LEU A 114 -11.45 -5.63 -9.88
N LEU A 115 -11.89 -5.41 -8.64
CA LEU A 115 -11.35 -4.34 -7.79
C LEU A 115 -9.84 -4.53 -7.56
N PHE A 116 -9.42 -5.76 -7.25
CA PHE A 116 -8.03 -6.08 -6.97
C PHE A 116 -7.15 -5.87 -8.22
N LEU A 117 -7.53 -6.47 -9.34
CA LEU A 117 -6.79 -6.38 -10.60
C LEU A 117 -6.74 -4.93 -11.12
N LEU A 118 -7.85 -4.20 -11.04
CA LEU A 118 -7.91 -2.79 -11.42
C LEU A 118 -7.00 -1.94 -10.53
N THR A 119 -6.98 -2.19 -9.22
CA THR A 119 -6.13 -1.48 -8.26
C THR A 119 -4.64 -1.69 -8.57
N ILE A 120 -4.21 -2.94 -8.75
CA ILE A 120 -2.82 -3.25 -9.13
C ILE A 120 -2.46 -2.61 -10.47
N LEU A 121 -3.34 -2.72 -11.47
CA LEU A 121 -3.13 -2.10 -12.77
C LEU A 121 -2.90 -0.60 -12.64
N ILE A 122 -3.80 0.12 -11.97
CA ILE A 122 -3.70 1.58 -11.80
C ILE A 122 -2.44 1.97 -11.02
N TYR A 123 -2.11 1.24 -9.95
CA TYR A 123 -0.89 1.50 -9.19
C TYR A 123 0.40 1.27 -9.99
N SER A 124 0.36 0.44 -11.04
CA SER A 124 1.49 0.14 -11.93
C SER A 124 1.68 1.14 -13.09
N LEU A 125 0.70 2.02 -13.36
CA LEU A 125 0.69 2.88 -14.56
C LEU A 125 1.83 3.90 -14.64
N ASN A 126 2.54 4.18 -13.55
CA ASN A 126 3.67 5.10 -13.57
C ASN A 126 5.02 4.42 -13.87
N ASP A 127 5.12 3.08 -13.86
CA ASP A 127 6.36 2.28 -14.05
C ASP A 127 7.55 2.74 -13.20
N ARG A 128 7.29 3.45 -12.10
CA ARG A 128 8.33 4.15 -11.33
C ARG A 128 8.11 3.94 -9.85
N VAL A 129 9.22 3.85 -9.14
CA VAL A 129 9.23 3.83 -7.68
C VAL A 129 9.40 5.23 -7.17
N LEU A 130 8.63 5.54 -6.14
CA LEU A 130 8.84 6.75 -5.39
C LEU A 130 10.20 6.66 -4.68
N TRP A 131 11.18 7.43 -5.14
CA TRP A 131 12.47 7.48 -4.47
C TRP A 131 12.33 8.11 -3.07
N SER A 132 12.87 7.42 -2.06
CA SER A 132 12.97 7.88 -0.68
C SER A 132 14.10 7.12 0.01
N GLY A 133 14.91 7.81 0.82
CA GLY A 133 15.88 7.14 1.68
C GLY A 133 15.21 6.23 2.72
N ASP A 134 14.02 6.60 3.21
CA ASP A 134 13.28 5.89 4.26
C ASP A 134 12.93 4.44 3.88
N THR A 135 12.85 4.12 2.58
CA THR A 135 12.49 2.79 2.10
C THR A 135 13.67 1.94 1.64
N ILE A 136 14.88 2.50 1.59
CA ILE A 136 16.09 1.78 1.19
C ILE A 136 16.31 0.53 2.06
N PRO A 137 16.25 0.60 3.42
CA PRO A 137 16.40 -0.61 4.22
C PRO A 137 15.33 -1.65 3.89
N ALA A 138 14.07 -1.24 3.78
CA ALA A 138 12.96 -2.14 3.46
C ALA A 138 13.06 -2.78 2.06
N ARG A 139 13.77 -2.14 1.12
CA ARG A 139 14.06 -2.66 -0.22
C ARG A 139 15.09 -3.80 -0.19
N TYR A 140 16.14 -3.67 0.60
CA TYR A 140 17.27 -4.61 0.59
C TYR A 140 17.14 -5.73 1.62
N LEU A 141 16.54 -5.44 2.77
CA LEU A 141 16.38 -6.39 3.87
C LEU A 141 15.66 -7.71 3.51
N PRO A 142 14.71 -7.78 2.55
CA PRO A 142 14.16 -9.06 2.12
C PRO A 142 15.23 -10.01 1.57
N LEU A 143 16.31 -9.49 0.97
CA LEU A 143 17.40 -10.33 0.46
C LEU A 143 18.27 -10.90 1.58
N SER A 144 18.63 -10.11 2.60
CA SER A 144 19.34 -10.63 3.79
C SER A 144 18.49 -11.72 4.46
N LEU A 145 17.20 -11.45 4.67
CA LEU A 145 16.26 -12.42 5.25
C LEU A 145 16.17 -13.73 4.49
N ILE A 146 16.29 -13.72 3.16
CA ILE A 146 16.20 -14.93 2.33
C ILE A 146 17.56 -15.65 2.24
N ARG A 147 18.67 -14.90 2.17
CA ARG A 147 20.02 -15.43 1.93
C ARG A 147 20.72 -15.87 3.21
N GLU A 148 20.60 -15.08 4.27
CA GLU A 148 21.38 -15.20 5.51
C GLU A 148 20.50 -15.43 6.74
N LEU A 149 19.18 -15.25 6.64
CA LEU A 149 18.19 -15.46 7.71
C LEU A 149 18.36 -14.52 8.91
N ASP A 150 18.90 -13.32 8.67
CA ASP A 150 19.08 -12.26 9.65
C ASP A 150 18.36 -10.97 9.24
N PHE A 151 18.57 -9.88 9.98
CA PHE A 151 17.98 -8.57 9.76
C PHE A 151 19.02 -7.44 9.68
N ASP A 152 20.29 -7.75 9.49
CA ASP A 152 21.31 -6.76 9.18
C ASP A 152 21.47 -6.59 7.66
N LEU A 153 22.34 -5.67 7.27
CA LEU A 153 22.56 -5.22 5.90
C LEU A 153 24.07 -5.17 5.63
N ASP A 154 24.85 -5.97 6.33
CA ASP A 154 26.32 -5.97 6.30
C ASP A 154 26.85 -6.37 4.92
N GLU A 155 26.09 -7.15 4.15
CA GLU A 155 26.42 -7.61 2.81
C GLU A 155 26.19 -6.56 1.71
N PHE A 156 25.64 -5.40 2.06
CA PHE A 156 25.35 -4.30 1.13
C PHE A 156 26.19 -3.02 1.40
N PRO A 157 27.54 -3.08 1.33
CA PRO A 157 28.40 -1.94 1.64
C PRO A 157 28.23 -0.75 0.67
N PHE A 158 27.63 -0.97 -0.50
CA PHE A 158 27.29 0.13 -1.41
C PHE A 158 26.18 1.06 -0.85
N LEU A 159 25.46 0.64 0.19
CA LEU A 159 24.47 1.46 0.90
C LEU A 159 25.12 2.48 1.86
N TYR A 160 26.35 2.22 2.31
CA TYR A 160 27.06 3.06 3.29
C TYR A 160 28.55 3.16 2.90
N LYS A 161 28.98 4.33 2.40
CA LYS A 161 30.38 4.52 1.99
C LYS A 161 31.29 4.88 3.16
N SER A 162 31.23 6.14 3.61
CA SER A 162 32.13 6.71 4.63
C SER A 162 31.42 7.16 5.90
N THR A 163 30.11 7.40 5.82
CA THR A 163 29.24 7.78 6.93
C THR A 163 27.94 7.00 6.79
N LEU A 164 27.35 6.60 7.92
CA LEU A 164 26.06 5.91 7.92
C LEU A 164 24.96 6.91 7.53
N PRO A 165 24.18 6.61 6.48
CA PRO A 165 23.06 7.45 6.10
C PRO A 165 21.95 7.36 7.16
N TYR A 166 21.04 8.34 7.16
CA TYR A 166 20.09 8.52 8.26
C TYR A 166 19.10 7.35 8.45
N PHE A 167 18.91 6.53 7.42
CA PHE A 167 18.02 5.38 7.38
C PHE A 167 18.71 4.06 7.81
N LEU A 168 20.00 4.10 8.14
CA LEU A 168 20.75 2.98 8.72
C LEU A 168 21.24 3.33 10.13
N ALA A 169 21.42 2.31 10.96
CA ALA A 169 21.99 2.44 12.29
C ALA A 169 23.09 1.38 12.48
N SER A 170 24.16 1.73 13.19
CA SER A 170 25.13 0.74 13.65
C SER A 170 24.67 0.16 14.97
N SER A 171 24.66 -1.15 15.09
CA SER A 171 24.30 -1.85 16.32
C SER A 171 25.10 -3.13 16.49
N HIS A 172 25.79 -3.29 17.62
CA HIS A 172 26.60 -4.48 17.94
C HIS A 172 27.54 -4.96 16.81
N ARG A 173 28.15 -4.02 16.06
CA ARG A 173 29.00 -4.23 14.86
C ARG A 173 28.28 -4.55 13.55
N HIS A 174 26.96 -4.68 13.59
CA HIS A 174 26.11 -4.83 12.41
C HIS A 174 25.56 -3.49 11.94
N VAL A 175 25.22 -3.40 10.66
CA VAL A 175 24.48 -2.30 10.05
C VAL A 175 23.04 -2.75 9.91
N VAL A 176 22.13 -2.11 10.64
CA VAL A 176 20.71 -2.47 10.66
C VAL A 176 19.84 -1.33 10.14
N SER A 177 18.61 -1.69 9.77
CA SER A 177 17.59 -0.70 9.44
C SER A 177 17.31 0.24 10.63
N ALA A 178 17.31 1.55 10.37
CA ALA A 178 16.87 2.57 11.32
C ALA A 178 15.33 2.61 11.49
N TYR A 179 14.61 1.76 10.77
CA TYR A 179 13.16 1.62 10.81
C TYR A 179 12.77 0.16 11.10
N PRO A 180 11.62 -0.09 11.74
CA PRO A 180 11.08 -1.43 11.93
C PRO A 180 11.09 -2.29 10.64
N PRO A 181 11.56 -3.55 10.70
CA PRO A 181 11.83 -4.38 9.53
C PRO A 181 10.58 -5.01 8.89
N TRP A 182 9.40 -4.83 9.50
CA TRP A 182 8.21 -5.61 9.16
C TRP A 182 7.64 -5.35 7.76
N ALA A 183 7.95 -4.19 7.18
CA ALA A 183 7.63 -3.93 5.78
C ALA A 183 8.42 -4.85 4.83
N ALA A 184 9.69 -5.14 5.15
CA ALA A 184 10.52 -6.09 4.42
C ALA A 184 10.03 -7.53 4.59
N VAL A 185 9.65 -7.91 5.82
CA VAL A 185 9.09 -9.24 6.10
C VAL A 185 7.83 -9.50 5.27
N LEU A 186 6.94 -8.50 5.16
CA LEU A 186 5.75 -8.60 4.30
C LEU A 186 6.07 -8.63 2.80
N ALA A 187 7.23 -8.13 2.39
CA ALA A 187 7.65 -8.13 1.00
C ALA A 187 8.26 -9.47 0.56
N LEU A 188 8.60 -10.37 1.49
CA LEU A 188 9.23 -11.67 1.20
C LEU A 188 8.58 -12.46 0.05
N PRO A 189 7.23 -12.57 -0.06
CA PRO A 189 6.64 -13.30 -1.18
C PRO A 189 7.03 -12.77 -2.56
N VAL A 190 7.24 -11.45 -2.69
CA VAL A 190 7.65 -10.81 -3.95
C VAL A 190 9.14 -11.00 -4.23
N TYR A 191 9.96 -11.10 -3.18
CA TYR A 191 11.41 -11.23 -3.28
C TYR A 191 11.90 -12.69 -3.34
N LEU A 192 11.08 -13.66 -2.93
CA LEU A 192 11.47 -15.07 -2.85
C LEU A 192 11.95 -15.63 -4.19
N GLY A 193 11.14 -15.51 -5.25
CA GLY A 193 11.51 -15.99 -6.58
C GLY A 193 12.80 -15.37 -7.11
N PRO A 194 12.94 -14.03 -7.15
CA PRO A 194 14.15 -13.36 -7.61
C PRO A 194 15.37 -13.70 -6.75
N ALA A 195 15.23 -13.75 -5.43
CA ALA A 195 16.32 -14.09 -4.52
C ALA A 195 16.87 -15.51 -4.78
N LEU A 196 15.98 -16.50 -4.99
CA LEU A 196 16.37 -17.88 -5.32
C LEU A 196 17.06 -18.00 -6.69
N LEU A 197 16.79 -17.08 -7.61
CA LEU A 197 17.45 -17.00 -8.91
C LEU A 197 18.80 -16.27 -8.86
N GLY A 198 19.25 -15.82 -7.69
CA GLY A 198 20.56 -15.22 -7.52
C GLY A 198 20.68 -13.81 -8.11
N ILE A 199 19.61 -13.00 -8.03
CA ILE A 199 19.63 -11.63 -8.57
C ILE A 199 20.77 -10.77 -7.99
N ASP A 200 21.32 -9.89 -8.83
CA ASP A 200 22.35 -8.94 -8.41
C ASP A 200 21.73 -7.77 -7.62
N PRO A 201 22.03 -7.62 -6.32
CA PRO A 201 21.50 -6.53 -5.49
C PRO A 201 22.02 -5.14 -5.92
N THR A 202 23.10 -5.06 -6.70
CA THR A 202 23.61 -3.78 -7.21
C THR A 202 22.76 -3.23 -8.36
N SER A 203 21.90 -4.05 -8.97
CA SER A 203 20.91 -3.62 -9.96
C SER A 203 19.79 -2.80 -9.30
N LEU A 204 20.03 -1.50 -9.16
CA LEU A 204 19.09 -0.59 -8.51
C LEU A 204 17.69 -0.59 -9.15
N GLN A 205 17.61 -0.70 -10.48
CA GLN A 205 16.34 -0.73 -11.20
C GLN A 205 15.52 -1.98 -10.85
N LEU A 206 16.17 -3.14 -10.75
CA LEU A 206 15.56 -4.39 -10.35
C LEU A 206 15.00 -4.28 -8.92
N MET A 207 15.85 -3.83 -7.99
CA MET A 207 15.48 -3.68 -6.57
C MET A 207 14.34 -2.68 -6.37
N MET A 208 14.34 -1.58 -7.12
CA MET A 208 13.24 -0.62 -7.12
C MET A 208 11.94 -1.28 -7.62
N ASP A 209 11.95 -2.03 -8.74
CA ASP A 209 10.74 -2.71 -9.22
C ASP A 209 10.19 -3.74 -8.20
N LEU A 210 11.04 -4.52 -7.52
CA LEU A 210 10.60 -5.42 -6.46
C LEU A 210 9.96 -4.68 -5.28
N GLU A 211 10.56 -3.56 -4.84
CA GLU A 211 9.99 -2.68 -3.82
C GLU A 211 8.60 -2.17 -4.25
N LYS A 212 8.48 -1.70 -5.49
CA LYS A 212 7.21 -1.22 -6.06
C LYS A 212 6.14 -2.28 -5.97
N ARG A 213 6.45 -3.49 -6.42
CA ARG A 213 5.50 -4.61 -6.49
C ARG A 213 5.04 -5.02 -5.10
N ALA A 214 5.95 -5.11 -4.14
CA ALA A 214 5.59 -5.35 -2.74
C ALA A 214 4.67 -4.25 -2.21
N ALA A 215 5.01 -2.98 -2.42
CA ALA A 215 4.20 -1.84 -1.98
C ALA A 215 2.79 -1.84 -2.61
N MET A 216 2.69 -2.08 -3.92
CA MET A 216 1.43 -2.19 -4.64
C MET A 216 0.58 -3.35 -4.12
N LEU A 217 1.18 -4.53 -3.93
CA LEU A 217 0.49 -5.73 -3.47
C LEU A 217 -0.07 -5.55 -2.06
N ILE A 218 0.77 -5.13 -1.11
CA ILE A 218 0.37 -4.90 0.28
C ILE A 218 -0.78 -3.89 0.33
N THR A 219 -0.65 -2.77 -0.40
CA THR A 219 -1.67 -1.73 -0.43
C THR A 219 -2.95 -2.21 -1.12
N ALA A 220 -2.88 -2.95 -2.22
CA ALA A 220 -4.06 -3.49 -2.91
C ALA A 220 -4.80 -4.54 -2.06
N VAL A 221 -4.07 -5.39 -1.31
CA VAL A 221 -4.68 -6.32 -0.36
C VAL A 221 -5.43 -5.55 0.73
N SER A 222 -4.86 -4.43 1.24
CA SER A 222 -5.57 -3.59 2.21
C SER A 222 -6.91 -3.06 1.67
N VAL A 223 -6.98 -2.72 0.37
CA VAL A 223 -8.21 -2.26 -0.30
C VAL A 223 -9.28 -3.35 -0.29
N ILE A 224 -8.89 -4.58 -0.61
CA ILE A 224 -9.81 -5.72 -0.65
C ILE A 224 -10.28 -6.12 0.75
N VAL A 225 -9.39 -6.09 1.74
CA VAL A 225 -9.77 -6.35 3.13
C VAL A 225 -10.77 -5.30 3.62
N LEU A 226 -10.51 -4.02 3.36
CA LEU A 226 -11.43 -2.94 3.73
C LEU A 226 -12.77 -3.08 3.01
N PHE A 227 -12.76 -3.44 1.72
CA PHE A 227 -13.96 -3.74 0.95
C PHE A 227 -14.80 -4.85 1.60
N PHE A 228 -14.18 -5.95 2.02
CA PHE A 228 -14.88 -7.04 2.72
C PHE A 228 -15.39 -6.66 4.10
N ALA A 229 -14.71 -5.74 4.79
CA ALA A 229 -15.22 -5.18 6.04
C ALA A 229 -16.48 -4.34 5.79
N LEU A 230 -16.45 -3.49 4.76
CA LEU A 230 -17.58 -2.63 4.37
C LEU A 230 -18.80 -3.43 3.91
N GLN A 231 -18.60 -4.50 3.14
CA GLN A 231 -19.70 -5.35 2.66
C GLN A 231 -20.54 -5.99 3.78
N ARG A 232 -20.00 -6.06 5.01
CA ARG A 232 -20.74 -6.58 6.17
C ARG A 232 -21.67 -5.56 6.82
N VAL A 233 -21.44 -4.27 6.58
CA VAL A 233 -22.12 -3.19 7.30
C VAL A 233 -22.89 -2.24 6.38
N THR A 234 -22.68 -2.33 5.07
CA THR A 234 -23.36 -1.49 4.08
C THR A 234 -23.60 -2.26 2.77
N LEU A 235 -24.37 -1.64 1.88
CA LEU A 235 -24.69 -2.19 0.57
C LEU A 235 -23.43 -2.36 -0.29
N GLN A 236 -23.40 -3.39 -1.13
CA GLN A 236 -22.26 -3.68 -2.02
C GLN A 236 -21.86 -2.49 -2.89
N LYS A 237 -22.83 -1.69 -3.37
CA LYS A 237 -22.58 -0.46 -4.14
C LYS A 237 -21.81 0.59 -3.34
N THR A 238 -22.13 0.74 -2.06
CA THR A 238 -21.50 1.71 -1.14
C THR A 238 -20.12 1.22 -0.73
N ALA A 239 -20.00 -0.07 -0.40
CA ALA A 239 -18.71 -0.70 -0.09
C ALA A 239 -17.72 -0.53 -1.26
N TRP A 240 -18.18 -0.74 -2.50
CA TRP A 240 -17.38 -0.52 -3.70
C TRP A 240 -16.94 0.92 -3.86
N PHE A 241 -17.88 1.86 -3.75
CA PHE A 241 -17.60 3.28 -3.89
C PHE A 241 -16.56 3.75 -2.86
N ILE A 242 -16.70 3.33 -1.60
CA ILE A 242 -15.74 3.65 -0.53
C ILE A 242 -14.39 2.98 -0.77
N ALA A 243 -14.36 1.74 -1.27
CA ALA A 243 -13.11 1.07 -1.59
C ALA A 243 -12.35 1.76 -2.74
N ILE A 244 -13.06 2.30 -3.74
CA ILE A 244 -12.51 3.14 -4.80
C ILE A 244 -11.93 4.44 -4.23
N ILE A 245 -12.64 5.09 -3.30
CA ILE A 245 -12.13 6.26 -2.57
C ILE A 245 -10.83 5.90 -1.84
N TYR A 246 -10.83 4.81 -1.07
CA TYR A 246 -9.65 4.38 -0.34
C TYR A 246 -8.47 4.08 -1.26
N ALA A 247 -8.71 3.35 -2.35
CA ALA A 247 -7.69 2.95 -3.31
C ALA A 247 -7.07 4.16 -4.03
N PHE A 248 -7.89 5.10 -4.53
CA PHE A 248 -7.42 6.11 -5.47
C PHE A 248 -7.53 7.55 -4.96
N GLY A 249 -8.42 7.82 -4.01
CA GLY A 249 -8.66 9.15 -3.45
C GLY A 249 -7.89 9.45 -2.17
N THR A 250 -6.89 8.64 -1.80
CA THR A 250 -6.10 8.82 -0.57
C THR A 250 -4.61 8.59 -0.80
N SER A 251 -3.80 8.83 0.24
CA SER A 251 -2.36 8.54 0.25
C SER A 251 -2.02 7.07 -0.02
N SER A 252 -2.99 6.15 0.03
CA SER A 252 -2.81 4.78 -0.46
C SER A 252 -2.34 4.77 -1.92
N PHE A 253 -2.87 5.67 -2.76
CA PHE A 253 -2.45 5.76 -4.17
C PHE A 253 -1.13 6.50 -4.35
N SER A 254 -0.99 7.70 -3.78
CA SER A 254 0.17 8.57 -4.06
C SER A 254 1.42 8.21 -3.26
N THR A 255 1.29 7.36 -2.23
CA THR A 255 2.37 7.09 -1.28
C THR A 255 2.52 5.60 -0.99
N SER A 256 1.54 4.96 -0.35
CA SER A 256 1.71 3.59 0.18
C SER A 256 1.91 2.55 -0.93
N SER A 257 1.28 2.71 -2.09
CA SER A 257 1.47 1.81 -3.24
C SER A 257 2.68 2.16 -4.12
N GLN A 258 3.40 3.23 -3.79
CA GLN A 258 4.46 3.79 -4.64
C GLN A 258 5.87 3.43 -4.18
N ALA A 259 6.03 3.09 -2.91
CA ALA A 259 7.28 2.63 -2.30
C ALA A 259 6.97 1.88 -0.99
N LEU A 260 7.93 1.07 -0.52
CA LEU A 260 7.71 0.14 0.59
C LEU A 260 7.91 0.83 1.95
N TRP A 261 7.08 1.85 2.22
CA TRP A 261 7.04 2.53 3.49
C TRP A 261 6.28 1.71 4.54
N GLN A 262 6.50 2.02 5.82
CA GLN A 262 5.74 1.46 6.95
C GLN A 262 4.21 1.72 6.86
N HIS A 263 3.79 2.73 6.09
CA HIS A 263 2.38 3.10 5.90
C HIS A 263 1.55 1.98 5.26
N GLY A 264 2.08 1.27 4.26
CA GLY A 264 1.35 0.19 3.58
C GLY A 264 1.00 -0.98 4.51
N PRO A 265 1.98 -1.55 5.24
CA PRO A 265 1.73 -2.54 6.29
C PRO A 265 0.73 -2.08 7.35
N VAL A 266 0.87 -0.85 7.85
CA VAL A 266 -0.06 -0.27 8.84
C VAL A 266 -1.49 -0.25 8.30
N GLN A 267 -1.66 0.23 7.07
CA GLN A 267 -2.96 0.29 6.40
C GLN A 267 -3.60 -1.10 6.21
N LEU A 268 -2.81 -2.10 5.80
CA LEU A 268 -3.26 -3.49 5.68
C LEU A 268 -3.74 -4.04 7.02
N PHE A 269 -2.90 -3.92 8.06
CA PHE A 269 -3.23 -4.47 9.35
C PHE A 269 -4.37 -3.72 10.04
N LEU A 270 -4.48 -2.42 9.84
CA LEU A 270 -5.64 -1.65 10.32
C LEU A 270 -6.92 -2.06 9.61
N ALA A 271 -6.89 -2.28 8.28
CA ALA A 271 -8.03 -2.81 7.55
C ALA A 271 -8.42 -4.22 8.06
N LEU A 272 -7.45 -5.08 8.37
CA LEU A 272 -7.69 -6.39 8.99
C LEU A 272 -8.30 -6.27 10.39
N THR A 273 -7.83 -5.32 11.22
CA THR A 273 -8.42 -5.04 12.52
C THR A 273 -9.88 -4.62 12.38
N ILE A 274 -10.20 -3.71 11.44
CA ILE A 274 -11.58 -3.29 11.17
C ILE A 274 -12.42 -4.49 10.71
N PHE A 275 -11.89 -5.30 9.77
CA PHE A 275 -12.56 -6.51 9.29
C PHE A 275 -12.89 -7.47 10.43
N TYR A 276 -11.95 -7.73 11.33
CA TYR A 276 -12.14 -8.63 12.47
C TYR A 276 -13.09 -8.09 13.53
N ILE A 277 -13.05 -6.78 13.82
CA ILE A 277 -14.01 -6.13 14.72
C ILE A 277 -15.43 -6.24 14.15
N VAL A 278 -15.59 -5.93 12.86
CA VAL A 278 -16.90 -5.99 12.20
C VAL A 278 -17.42 -7.42 12.12
N LYS A 279 -16.56 -8.37 11.74
CA LYS A 279 -16.90 -9.80 11.75
C LYS A 279 -17.18 -10.34 13.16
N GLY A 280 -16.55 -9.74 14.17
CA GLY A 280 -16.81 -9.98 15.59
C GLY A 280 -18.22 -9.61 16.04
N LEU A 281 -18.90 -8.70 15.33
CA LEU A 281 -20.31 -8.39 15.55
C LEU A 281 -21.23 -9.54 15.15
N GLU A 282 -20.84 -10.33 14.14
CA GLU A 282 -21.57 -11.51 13.67
C GLU A 282 -21.16 -12.76 14.46
N ILE A 283 -19.85 -12.94 14.67
CA ILE A 283 -19.25 -14.13 15.29
C ILE A 283 -18.19 -13.68 16.30
N PRO A 284 -18.46 -13.70 17.63
CA PRO A 284 -17.63 -13.06 18.65
C PRO A 284 -16.14 -13.40 18.63
N ARG A 285 -15.77 -14.67 18.35
CA ARG A 285 -14.35 -15.11 18.30
C ARG A 285 -13.48 -14.31 17.34
N PHE A 286 -14.05 -13.67 16.32
CA PHE A 286 -13.27 -12.84 15.40
C PHE A 286 -12.77 -11.55 16.06
N SER A 287 -13.43 -11.03 17.10
CA SER A 287 -12.92 -9.93 17.92
C SER A 287 -11.57 -10.28 18.55
N ALA A 288 -11.33 -11.54 18.92
CA ALA A 288 -10.03 -11.99 19.43
C ALA A 288 -8.91 -11.88 18.36
N TYR A 289 -9.19 -12.28 17.11
CA TYR A 289 -8.20 -12.19 16.03
C TYR A 289 -7.82 -10.75 15.65
N SER A 290 -8.64 -9.77 16.03
CA SER A 290 -8.28 -8.35 15.87
C SER A 290 -7.03 -7.97 16.67
N GLY A 291 -6.69 -8.70 17.74
CA GLY A 291 -5.47 -8.49 18.53
C GLY A 291 -4.20 -8.76 17.74
N PHE A 292 -4.15 -9.87 16.99
CA PHE A 292 -3.03 -10.17 16.09
C PHE A 292 -2.85 -9.08 15.02
N ALA A 293 -3.94 -8.68 14.36
CA ALA A 293 -3.87 -7.62 13.35
C ALA A 293 -3.44 -6.28 13.97
N LEU A 294 -3.97 -5.92 15.13
CA LEU A 294 -3.66 -4.67 15.79
C LEU A 294 -2.19 -4.62 16.27
N SER A 295 -1.66 -5.72 16.82
CA SER A 295 -0.24 -5.76 17.20
C SER A 295 0.67 -5.74 15.98
N CYS A 296 0.33 -6.42 14.88
CA CYS A 296 1.04 -6.31 13.60
C CYS A 296 1.10 -4.87 13.07
N MET A 297 0.01 -4.11 13.20
CA MET A 297 -0.02 -2.68 12.89
C MET A 297 0.96 -1.88 13.76
N VAL A 298 0.97 -2.14 15.07
CA VAL A 298 1.85 -1.45 16.03
C VAL A 298 3.31 -1.74 15.75
N ILE A 299 3.70 -3.00 15.56
CA ILE A 299 5.11 -3.34 15.31
C ILE A 299 5.60 -2.73 14.00
N SER A 300 4.75 -2.70 12.97
CA SER A 300 5.06 -2.11 11.66
C SER A 300 5.41 -0.63 11.76
N ARG A 301 4.80 0.09 12.71
CA ARG A 301 5.11 1.50 13.01
C ARG A 301 4.75 1.81 14.47
N PRO A 302 5.71 1.78 15.41
CA PRO A 302 5.45 1.87 16.86
C PRO A 302 4.68 3.11 17.33
N ILE A 303 4.73 4.21 16.55
CA ILE A 303 3.94 5.41 16.82
C ILE A 303 2.43 5.13 16.87
N ASN A 304 1.97 4.05 16.22
CA ASN A 304 0.58 3.63 16.21
C ASN A 304 0.14 2.90 17.48
N LEU A 305 1.02 2.72 18.47
CA LEU A 305 0.63 2.23 19.79
C LEU A 305 -0.43 3.12 20.44
N ILE A 306 -0.26 4.45 20.36
CA ILE A 306 -1.21 5.43 20.92
C ILE A 306 -2.58 5.30 20.22
N VAL A 307 -2.56 5.06 18.91
CA VAL A 307 -3.80 5.02 18.12
C VAL A 307 -4.48 3.65 18.20
N ALA A 308 -3.79 2.62 18.69
CA ALA A 308 -4.39 1.33 19.03
C ALA A 308 -5.26 1.39 20.31
N LEU A 309 -5.00 2.35 21.22
CA LEU A 309 -5.66 2.43 22.53
C LEU A 309 -7.19 2.48 22.46
N PRO A 310 -7.84 3.32 21.61
CA PRO A 310 -9.30 3.32 21.51
C PRO A 310 -9.89 1.96 21.12
N LEU A 311 -9.17 1.17 20.30
CA LEU A 311 -9.61 -0.14 19.86
C LEU A 311 -9.44 -1.20 20.96
N VAL A 312 -8.37 -1.13 21.75
CA VAL A 312 -8.22 -1.95 22.96
C VAL A 312 -9.34 -1.65 23.95
N VAL A 313 -9.62 -0.36 24.20
CA VAL A 313 -10.72 0.08 25.07
C VAL A 313 -12.06 -0.45 24.56
N TYR A 314 -12.30 -0.44 23.25
CA TYR A 314 -13.50 -1.05 22.67
C TYR A 314 -13.64 -2.54 23.02
N ILE A 315 -12.57 -3.33 22.86
CA ILE A 315 -12.58 -4.76 23.21
C ILE A 315 -12.85 -4.95 24.71
N VAL A 316 -12.15 -4.20 25.57
CA VAL A 316 -12.36 -4.25 27.04
C VAL A 316 -13.76 -3.80 27.45
N HIS A 317 -14.39 -2.90 26.70
CA HIS A 317 -15.73 -2.40 27.02
C HIS A 317 -16.86 -3.26 26.46
N LYS A 318 -16.67 -3.93 25.31
CA LYS A 318 -17.77 -4.57 24.56
C LYS A 318 -17.56 -6.04 24.23
N HIS A 319 -16.33 -6.54 24.32
CA HIS A 319 -15.97 -7.93 23.98
C HIS A 319 -15.05 -8.51 25.05
N ARG A 320 -15.43 -8.36 26.33
CA ARG A 320 -14.64 -8.80 27.50
C ARG A 320 -14.40 -10.31 27.49
N ASP A 321 -15.39 -11.07 27.03
CA ASP A 321 -15.33 -12.51 26.81
C ASP A 321 -14.24 -12.90 25.80
N GLN A 322 -13.92 -12.01 24.86
CA GLN A 322 -12.87 -12.20 23.85
C GLN A 322 -11.53 -11.59 24.25
N LEU A 323 -11.43 -10.91 25.40
CA LEU A 323 -10.23 -10.19 25.80
C LEU A 323 -9.02 -11.10 25.94
N VAL A 324 -9.18 -12.28 26.55
CA VAL A 324 -8.08 -13.25 26.69
C VAL A 324 -7.59 -13.71 25.32
N GLY A 325 -8.51 -14.07 24.42
CA GLY A 325 -8.17 -14.44 23.05
C GLY A 325 -7.49 -13.30 22.28
N PHE A 326 -7.95 -12.06 22.48
CA PHE A 326 -7.35 -10.86 21.91
C PHE A 326 -5.91 -10.64 22.38
N LEU A 327 -5.66 -10.78 23.68
CA LEU A 327 -4.32 -10.64 24.25
C LEU A 327 -3.41 -11.77 23.76
N LEU A 328 -3.86 -13.03 23.80
CA LEU A 328 -3.11 -14.18 23.30
C LEU A 328 -2.79 -14.05 21.80
N ALA A 329 -3.74 -13.58 20.99
CA ALA A 329 -3.51 -13.32 19.57
C ALA A 329 -2.50 -12.19 19.34
N SER A 330 -2.37 -11.24 20.27
CA SER A 330 -1.42 -10.14 20.20
C SER A 330 0.01 -10.56 20.57
N VAL A 331 0.18 -11.67 21.31
CA VAL A 331 1.48 -12.11 21.84
C VAL A 331 2.51 -12.39 20.73
N PRO A 332 2.24 -13.19 19.66
CA PRO A 332 3.29 -13.54 18.71
C PRO A 332 3.95 -12.34 18.01
N PRO A 333 3.19 -11.36 17.45
CA PRO A 333 3.81 -10.17 16.85
C PRO A 333 4.59 -9.33 17.85
N LEU A 334 4.09 -9.18 19.09
CA LEU A 334 4.78 -8.41 20.13
C LEU A 334 6.05 -9.11 20.61
N LEU A 335 6.04 -10.43 20.74
CA LEU A 335 7.22 -11.21 21.08
C LEU A 335 8.29 -11.06 20.01
N LEU A 336 7.93 -11.19 18.73
CA LEU A 336 8.85 -10.96 17.60
C LEU A 336 9.47 -9.56 17.66
N PHE A 337 8.67 -8.54 17.94
CA PHE A 337 9.15 -7.18 18.10
C PHE A 337 10.13 -7.04 19.27
N THR A 338 9.79 -7.54 20.45
CA THR A 338 10.68 -7.45 21.62
C THR A 338 11.95 -8.28 21.45
N ALA A 339 11.88 -9.44 20.79
CA ALA A 339 13.02 -10.28 20.50
C ALA A 339 13.98 -9.61 19.52
N TYR A 340 13.44 -9.07 18.41
CA TYR A 340 14.20 -8.30 17.42
C TYR A 340 14.93 -7.11 18.08
N ASN A 341 14.21 -6.31 18.87
CA ASN A 341 14.82 -5.14 19.49
C ASN A 341 15.85 -5.51 20.56
N THR A 342 15.61 -6.58 21.33
CA THR A 342 16.57 -7.05 22.33
C THR A 342 17.85 -7.55 21.67
N PHE A 343 17.71 -8.31 20.58
CA PHE A 343 18.85 -8.86 19.85
C PHE A 343 19.68 -7.75 19.18
N TYR A 344 19.05 -6.88 18.40
CA TYR A 344 19.79 -5.87 17.64
C TYR A 344 20.12 -4.63 18.45
N PHE A 345 19.21 -4.12 19.30
CA PHE A 345 19.38 -2.85 20.03
C PHE A 345 19.61 -3.02 21.54
N GLY A 346 19.74 -4.25 22.05
CA GLY A 346 20.08 -4.54 23.44
C GLY A 346 18.95 -4.34 24.46
N ALA A 347 17.75 -3.93 24.03
CA ALA A 347 16.60 -3.77 24.92
C ALA A 347 15.26 -4.05 24.20
N PRO A 348 14.22 -4.51 24.91
CA PRO A 348 12.95 -4.93 24.29
C PRO A 348 12.10 -3.76 23.76
N PHE A 349 12.27 -2.57 24.34
CA PHE A 349 11.48 -1.37 24.05
C PHE A 349 12.31 -0.26 23.40
N THR A 350 13.48 -0.58 22.85
CA THR A 350 14.21 0.31 21.94
C THR A 350 13.69 0.12 20.54
N ALA A 351 13.36 1.20 19.85
CA ALA A 351 13.06 1.17 18.42
C ALA A 351 13.99 2.13 17.69
N GLY A 352 14.50 1.70 16.53
CA GLY A 352 15.05 2.63 15.55
C GLY A 352 13.93 3.54 15.04
N ILE A 353 14.08 4.85 15.23
CA ILE A 353 13.25 5.87 14.57
C ILE A 353 14.21 6.83 13.87
N GLY A 354 14.65 6.46 12.66
CA GLY A 354 15.76 7.15 11.99
C GLY A 354 17.08 6.96 12.76
N THR A 355 18.02 7.90 12.67
CA THR A 355 19.34 7.80 13.34
C THR A 355 19.30 7.76 14.87
N ALA A 356 18.12 7.93 15.49
CA ALA A 356 17.96 7.90 16.92
C ALA A 356 17.42 6.53 17.36
N VAL A 357 18.17 5.83 18.21
CA VAL A 357 17.62 4.74 19.03
C VAL A 357 16.76 5.39 20.11
N VAL A 358 15.46 5.20 20.03
CA VAL A 358 14.50 5.78 20.97
C VAL A 358 14.25 4.77 22.09
N THR A 359 14.77 5.06 23.28
CA THR A 359 14.42 4.39 24.54
C THR A 359 13.26 5.11 25.24
N PRO A 360 12.47 4.45 26.10
CA PRO A 360 11.45 5.13 26.91
C PRO A 360 12.01 6.33 27.69
N SER A 361 13.24 6.21 28.20
CA SER A 361 13.95 7.27 28.91
C SER A 361 14.32 8.45 28.01
N SER A 362 14.75 8.18 26.75
CA SER A 362 15.06 9.22 25.77
C SER A 362 13.81 9.97 25.29
N VAL A 363 12.66 9.30 25.21
CA VAL A 363 11.36 9.94 24.92
C VAL A 363 11.04 10.98 25.99
N ILE A 364 11.27 10.64 27.25
CA ILE A 364 10.99 11.53 28.38
C ILE A 364 11.99 12.70 28.44
N SER A 365 13.27 12.49 28.10
CA SER A 365 14.33 13.50 28.26
C SER A 365 14.55 14.45 27.07
N THR A 366 14.24 14.04 25.82
CA THR A 366 14.57 14.84 24.62
C THR A 366 13.36 15.40 23.85
N GLN A 367 12.12 15.02 24.17
CA GLN A 367 10.99 15.21 23.24
C GLN A 367 10.01 16.38 23.48
N PHE A 368 10.11 17.17 24.55
CA PHE A 368 9.38 18.46 24.60
C PHE A 368 9.81 19.40 23.46
N ALA A 369 11.08 19.33 23.06
CA ALA A 369 11.61 20.11 21.93
C ALA A 369 11.14 19.62 20.56
N LEU A 370 10.79 18.33 20.41
CA LEU A 370 10.28 17.76 19.15
C LEU A 370 8.77 17.97 18.96
N PHE A 371 8.02 18.18 20.05
CA PHE A 371 6.57 18.37 20.04
C PHE A 371 6.15 19.80 20.46
N ASN A 372 6.85 20.79 19.93
CA ASN A 372 6.70 22.19 20.32
C ASN A 372 5.80 23.02 19.37
N THR A 373 5.33 22.47 18.25
CA THR A 373 4.45 23.21 17.32
C THR A 373 3.18 23.67 18.05
N PRO A 374 2.76 24.94 17.90
CA PRO A 374 1.45 25.39 18.39
C PRO A 374 0.33 24.56 17.78
N LEU A 375 -0.57 24.03 18.61
CA LEU A 375 -1.55 23.02 18.18
C LEU A 375 -2.40 23.51 17.00
N LEU A 376 -2.89 24.75 17.05
CA LEU A 376 -3.72 25.32 15.99
C LEU A 376 -2.96 25.46 14.65
N ALA A 377 -1.67 25.84 14.70
CA ALA A 377 -0.83 25.92 13.52
C ALA A 377 -0.59 24.53 12.92
N GLY A 378 -0.33 23.52 13.75
CA GLY A 378 -0.18 22.14 13.30
C GLY A 378 -1.46 21.56 12.72
N VAL A 379 -2.60 21.73 13.41
CA VAL A 379 -3.91 21.21 12.96
C VAL A 379 -4.31 21.86 11.64
N SER A 380 -4.21 23.18 11.52
CA SER A 380 -4.49 23.88 10.26
C SER A 380 -3.52 23.44 9.15
N GLY A 381 -2.24 23.29 9.47
CA GLY A 381 -1.24 22.78 8.54
C GLY A 381 -1.60 21.38 8.00
N VAL A 382 -1.89 20.44 8.90
CA VAL A 382 -2.16 19.04 8.56
C VAL A 382 -3.52 18.86 7.88
N LEU A 383 -4.51 19.72 8.15
CA LEU A 383 -5.84 19.58 7.55
C LEU A 383 -6.02 20.37 6.25
N ILE A 384 -5.51 21.60 6.17
CA ILE A 384 -5.89 22.54 5.09
C ILE A 384 -4.71 23.21 4.39
N SER A 385 -3.45 22.94 4.75
CA SER A 385 -2.34 23.53 3.99
C SER A 385 -2.32 23.06 2.53
N PRO A 386 -2.04 23.93 1.56
CA PRO A 386 -1.83 23.55 0.16
C PRO A 386 -0.74 22.48 -0.01
N GLY A 387 0.32 22.55 0.82
CA GLY A 387 1.45 21.64 0.77
C GLY A 387 1.16 20.21 1.27
N ARG A 388 0.31 20.06 2.29
CA ARG A 388 0.17 18.79 3.05
C ARG A 388 -1.23 18.50 3.58
N GLY A 389 -2.21 19.38 3.39
CA GLY A 389 -3.51 19.32 4.03
C GLY A 389 -4.35 18.13 3.62
N LEU A 390 -4.85 17.35 4.60
CA LEU A 390 -5.72 16.20 4.36
C LEU A 390 -6.93 16.54 3.48
N LEU A 391 -7.60 17.66 3.74
CA LEU A 391 -8.81 18.07 3.02
C LEU A 391 -8.51 18.72 1.67
N VAL A 392 -7.25 19.06 1.40
CA VAL A 392 -6.81 19.53 0.08
C VAL A 392 -6.62 18.34 -0.86
N TYR A 393 -5.96 17.28 -0.39
CA TYR A 393 -5.63 16.11 -1.23
C TYR A 393 -6.72 15.04 -1.20
N SER A 394 -7.43 14.88 -0.07
CA SER A 394 -8.51 13.92 0.13
C SER A 394 -9.78 14.63 0.61
N SER A 395 -10.25 15.61 -0.17
CA SER A 395 -11.41 16.47 0.14
C SER A 395 -12.70 15.71 0.47
N VAL A 396 -12.85 14.48 -0.03
CA VAL A 396 -13.98 13.60 0.30
C VAL A 396 -14.09 13.28 1.80
N PHE A 397 -13.01 13.41 2.57
CA PHE A 397 -13.02 13.18 4.02
C PHE A 397 -13.76 14.24 4.84
N VAL A 398 -14.27 15.32 4.22
CA VAL A 398 -15.31 16.15 4.85
C VAL A 398 -16.53 15.29 5.25
N PHE A 399 -16.87 14.28 4.45
CA PHE A 399 -17.94 13.34 4.78
C PHE A 399 -17.56 12.36 5.89
N SER A 400 -16.28 12.07 6.10
CA SER A 400 -15.85 11.27 7.26
C SER A 400 -16.14 12.00 8.57
N VAL A 401 -16.03 13.34 8.61
CA VAL A 401 -16.43 14.14 9.78
C VAL A 401 -17.93 14.00 10.04
N VAL A 402 -18.76 14.04 8.99
CA VAL A 402 -20.20 13.77 9.12
C VAL A 402 -20.44 12.37 9.66
N GLY A 403 -19.73 11.36 9.15
CA GLY A 403 -19.83 9.99 9.62
C GLY A 403 -19.41 9.82 11.08
N MET A 404 -18.39 10.56 11.54
CA MET A 404 -18.06 10.64 12.97
C MET A 404 -19.25 11.20 13.77
N ILE A 405 -19.81 12.35 13.36
CA ILE A 405 -20.95 12.96 14.06
C ILE A 405 -22.14 11.98 14.15
N VAL A 406 -22.46 11.31 13.04
CA VAL A 406 -23.52 10.29 12.96
C VAL A 406 -23.23 9.13 13.91
N ALA A 407 -21.98 8.63 13.94
CA ALA A 407 -21.58 7.54 14.82
C ALA A 407 -21.78 7.85 16.32
N TRP A 408 -21.55 9.10 16.72
CA TRP A 408 -21.76 9.54 18.10
C TRP A 408 -23.24 9.77 18.45
N ARG A 409 -24.08 10.12 17.47
CA ARG A 409 -25.52 10.32 17.66
C ARG A 409 -26.31 9.02 17.68
N GLU A 410 -25.89 8.02 16.91
CA GLU A 410 -26.67 6.80 16.72
C GLU A 410 -26.07 5.61 17.49
N PRO A 411 -26.87 4.88 18.30
CA PRO A 411 -26.38 3.74 19.07
C PRO A 411 -25.85 2.57 18.23
N LYS A 412 -26.44 2.33 17.04
CA LYS A 412 -26.04 1.22 16.13
C LYS A 412 -24.59 1.33 15.63
N TYR A 413 -23.99 2.51 15.73
CA TYR A 413 -22.63 2.80 15.28
C TYR A 413 -21.62 2.89 16.44
N LEU A 414 -21.89 2.22 17.56
CA LEU A 414 -21.05 2.29 18.77
C LEU A 414 -19.56 2.01 18.51
N TYR A 415 -19.22 0.99 17.73
CA TYR A 415 -17.84 0.64 17.40
C TYR A 415 -17.14 1.73 16.58
N LEU A 416 -17.89 2.48 15.77
CA LEU A 416 -17.37 3.65 15.05
C LEU A 416 -16.99 4.82 15.94
N ARG A 417 -17.56 4.93 17.15
CA ARG A 417 -17.16 5.97 18.12
C ARG A 417 -15.70 5.77 18.52
N TYR A 418 -15.33 4.53 18.84
CA TYR A 418 -13.94 4.17 19.16
C TYR A 418 -13.02 4.33 17.96
N LEU A 419 -13.45 3.90 16.77
CA LEU A 419 -12.69 4.12 15.54
C LEU A 419 -12.50 5.62 15.25
N SER A 420 -13.49 6.47 15.51
CA SER A 420 -13.38 7.93 15.28
C SER A 420 -12.32 8.61 16.15
N CYS A 421 -12.02 8.06 17.34
CA CYS A 421 -10.97 8.59 18.20
C CYS A 421 -9.58 8.40 17.59
N VAL A 422 -9.36 7.34 16.80
CA VAL A 422 -8.06 6.98 16.23
C VAL A 422 -7.46 8.09 15.34
N PRO A 423 -8.15 8.56 14.26
CA PRO A 423 -7.62 9.65 13.43
C PRO A 423 -7.48 10.97 14.18
N LEU A 424 -8.32 11.23 15.20
CA LEU A 424 -8.23 12.44 16.01
C LEU A 424 -6.97 12.44 16.90
N LEU A 425 -6.65 11.30 17.52
CA LEU A 425 -5.43 11.15 18.30
C LEU A 425 -4.17 11.28 17.42
N LEU A 426 -4.17 10.65 16.24
CA LEU A 426 -3.06 10.80 15.30
C LEU A 426 -2.91 12.25 14.83
N LEU A 427 -4.02 12.92 14.53
CA LEU A 427 -4.02 14.33 14.14
C LEU A 427 -3.37 15.21 15.20
N ILE A 428 -3.76 15.05 16.48
CA ILE A 428 -3.19 15.84 17.58
C ILE A 428 -1.68 15.60 17.69
N MET A 429 -1.26 14.33 17.67
CA MET A 429 0.14 13.95 17.79
C MET A 429 0.98 14.53 16.64
N VAL A 430 0.53 14.34 15.40
CA VAL A 430 1.22 14.85 14.21
C VAL A 430 1.25 16.39 14.19
N SER A 431 0.17 17.04 14.62
CA SER A 431 0.06 18.51 14.68
C SER A 431 1.02 19.12 15.69
N LYS A 432 1.33 18.41 16.78
CA LYS A 432 2.30 18.87 17.78
C LYS A 432 3.75 18.68 17.33
N TRP A 433 4.02 17.78 16.39
CA TRP A 433 5.37 17.48 15.92
C TRP A 433 5.98 18.69 15.19
N ARG A 434 7.26 19.00 15.49
CA ARG A 434 8.00 20.12 14.87
C ARG A 434 8.05 20.04 13.35
N GLY A 435 8.03 18.81 12.82
CA GLY A 435 8.04 18.51 11.39
C GLY A 435 6.69 18.03 10.89
N TRP A 436 5.57 18.60 11.37
CA TRP A 436 4.19 18.19 11.04
C TRP A 436 3.92 18.02 9.52
N TRP A 437 4.73 18.63 8.65
CA TRP A 437 4.67 18.45 7.20
C TRP A 437 5.28 17.14 6.68
N GLY A 438 5.88 16.32 7.53
CA GLY A 438 6.33 14.96 7.17
C GLY A 438 7.55 14.88 6.27
N GLY A 439 8.38 15.92 6.21
CA GLY A 439 9.60 15.94 5.41
C GLY A 439 9.34 15.80 3.91
N GLU A 440 10.20 15.04 3.22
CA GLU A 440 10.10 14.80 1.77
C GLU A 440 8.98 13.82 1.43
N CYS A 441 7.80 14.34 1.11
CA CYS A 441 6.67 13.52 0.69
C CYS A 441 5.70 14.28 -0.23
N TYR A 442 4.64 13.60 -0.68
CA TYR A 442 3.51 14.21 -1.36
C TYR A 442 2.24 14.06 -0.51
N GLY A 443 1.50 15.15 -0.36
CA GLY A 443 0.23 15.16 0.38
C GLY A 443 0.34 14.82 1.87
N PRO A 444 -0.77 14.39 2.51
CA PRO A 444 -0.91 14.20 3.96
C PRO A 444 -0.31 12.87 4.44
N ARG A 445 0.93 12.53 4.05
CA ARG A 445 1.56 11.22 4.31
C ARG A 445 1.46 10.77 5.78
N LEU A 446 1.63 11.68 6.73
CA LEU A 446 1.60 11.34 8.15
C LEU A 446 0.24 10.85 8.65
N LEU A 447 -0.85 11.14 7.92
CA LEU A 447 -2.19 10.62 8.18
C LEU A 447 -2.56 9.45 7.28
N ALA A 448 -1.65 8.94 6.43
CA ALA A 448 -1.91 7.79 5.57
C ALA A 448 -2.35 6.56 6.38
N ASP A 449 -1.80 6.38 7.58
CA ASP A 449 -2.07 5.26 8.48
C ASP A 449 -3.55 5.11 8.83
N VAL A 450 -4.28 6.23 8.96
CA VAL A 450 -5.69 6.24 9.39
C VAL A 450 -6.68 6.37 8.23
N THR A 451 -6.22 6.39 6.98
CA THR A 451 -7.12 6.45 5.82
C THR A 451 -8.08 5.26 5.73
N PRO A 452 -7.75 4.01 6.18
CA PRO A 452 -8.75 2.94 6.25
C PRO A 452 -9.93 3.30 7.14
N ILE A 453 -9.68 3.90 8.31
CA ILE A 453 -10.73 4.34 9.24
C ILE A 453 -11.51 5.51 8.65
N LEU A 454 -10.83 6.51 8.10
CA LEU A 454 -11.51 7.67 7.50
C LEU A 454 -12.43 7.23 6.36
N CYS A 455 -12.01 6.27 5.53
CA CYS A 455 -12.86 5.68 4.50
C CYS A 455 -13.99 4.86 5.10
N PHE A 456 -13.72 4.06 6.14
CA PHE A 456 -14.76 3.29 6.82
C PHE A 456 -15.84 4.20 7.44
N LEU A 457 -15.46 5.36 7.97
CA LEU A 457 -16.38 6.38 8.47
C LEU A 457 -17.20 7.10 7.37
N LEU A 458 -17.00 6.80 6.08
CA LEU A 458 -17.85 7.36 5.03
C LEU A 458 -19.21 6.67 4.96
N TYR A 459 -19.32 5.39 5.33
CA TYR A 459 -20.59 4.66 5.13
C TYR A 459 -21.76 5.23 5.95
N PRO A 460 -21.61 5.65 7.23
CA PRO A 460 -22.70 6.29 7.95
C PRO A 460 -23.11 7.63 7.34
N ALA A 461 -22.17 8.36 6.72
CA ALA A 461 -22.49 9.60 6.02
C ALA A 461 -23.28 9.34 4.73
N VAL A 462 -22.95 8.27 4.00
CA VAL A 462 -23.73 7.82 2.83
C VAL A 462 -25.14 7.43 3.25
N ASP A 463 -25.28 6.65 4.33
CA ASP A 463 -26.59 6.27 4.87
C ASP A 463 -27.40 7.51 5.31
N TYR A 464 -26.77 8.45 6.02
CA TYR A 464 -27.40 9.68 6.53
C TYR A 464 -27.93 10.61 5.41
N PHE A 465 -27.27 10.59 4.26
CA PHE A 465 -27.65 11.40 3.10
C PHE A 465 -28.39 10.60 2.02
N GLU A 466 -28.90 9.42 2.34
CA GLU A 466 -29.71 8.63 1.42
C GLU A 466 -30.90 9.46 0.89
N GLY A 467 -31.15 9.38 -0.42
CA GLY A 467 -32.17 10.18 -1.11
C GLY A 467 -31.79 11.63 -1.42
N LYS A 468 -30.70 12.19 -0.88
CA LYS A 468 -30.29 13.58 -1.13
C LYS A 468 -29.37 13.69 -2.34
N THR A 469 -29.97 13.78 -3.53
CA THR A 469 -29.28 13.82 -4.83
C THR A 469 -28.17 14.87 -4.92
N ALA A 470 -28.39 16.08 -4.41
CA ALA A 470 -27.37 17.15 -4.43
C ALA A 470 -26.11 16.74 -3.65
N VAL A 471 -26.27 16.19 -2.44
CA VAL A 471 -25.14 15.76 -1.59
C VAL A 471 -24.37 14.60 -2.23
N LYS A 472 -25.09 13.67 -2.88
CA LYS A 472 -24.48 12.59 -3.65
C LYS A 472 -23.55 13.14 -4.75
N TYR A 473 -23.98 14.13 -5.52
CA TYR A 473 -23.15 14.73 -6.56
C TYR A 473 -21.95 15.51 -5.99
N VAL A 474 -22.13 16.21 -4.86
CA VAL A 474 -21.01 16.85 -4.15
C VAL A 474 -19.98 15.81 -3.70
N MET A 475 -20.42 14.69 -3.11
CA MET A 475 -19.53 13.60 -2.71
C MET A 475 -18.78 13.00 -3.90
N ILE A 476 -19.45 12.79 -5.03
CA ILE A 476 -18.80 12.32 -6.27
C ILE A 476 -17.76 13.34 -6.76
N ALA A 477 -18.09 14.63 -6.79
CA ALA A 477 -17.17 15.69 -7.22
C ALA A 477 -15.92 15.75 -6.33
N LEU A 478 -16.09 15.68 -5.00
CA LEU A 478 -14.96 15.65 -4.06
C LEU A 478 -14.14 14.35 -4.17
N THR A 479 -14.78 13.22 -4.46
CA THR A 479 -14.07 11.97 -4.77
C THR A 479 -13.22 12.12 -6.03
N VAL A 480 -13.78 12.66 -7.12
CA VAL A 480 -13.04 12.90 -8.37
C VAL A 480 -11.87 13.85 -8.15
N LEU A 481 -12.07 14.94 -7.40
CA LEU A 481 -11.00 15.86 -7.01
C LEU A 481 -9.91 15.13 -6.22
N SER A 482 -10.29 14.33 -5.22
CA SER A 482 -9.33 13.58 -4.40
C SER A 482 -8.52 12.59 -5.24
N ILE A 483 -9.17 11.87 -6.16
CA ILE A 483 -8.50 10.97 -7.10
C ILE A 483 -7.53 11.74 -7.98
N GLY A 484 -7.93 12.89 -8.54
CA GLY A 484 -7.05 13.74 -9.35
C GLY A 484 -5.80 14.19 -8.58
N MET A 485 -5.97 14.65 -7.34
CA MET A 485 -4.88 15.09 -6.47
C MET A 485 -3.89 13.96 -6.19
N HIS A 486 -4.37 12.75 -5.89
CA HIS A 486 -3.50 11.62 -5.65
C HIS A 486 -2.92 11.00 -6.93
N ALA A 487 -3.60 11.12 -8.07
CA ALA A 487 -3.07 10.74 -9.38
C ALA A 487 -1.88 11.59 -9.80
N ILE A 488 -1.93 12.91 -9.55
CA ILE A 488 -0.76 13.80 -9.75
C ILE A 488 0.42 13.31 -8.88
N GLY A 489 0.14 12.97 -7.63
CA GLY A 489 1.15 12.44 -6.71
C GLY A 489 1.74 11.11 -7.11
N ALA A 490 0.91 10.20 -7.63
CA ALA A 490 1.36 8.90 -8.14
C ALA A 490 2.15 9.06 -9.45
N GLY A 491 1.79 10.01 -10.31
CA GLY A 491 2.50 10.28 -11.56
C GLY A 491 3.79 11.09 -11.40
N ARG A 492 4.08 11.61 -10.20
CA ARG A 492 5.25 12.49 -9.99
C ARG A 492 6.57 11.76 -10.18
N ASP A 493 7.58 12.51 -10.60
CA ASP A 493 8.92 11.96 -10.72
C ASP A 493 9.65 11.82 -9.40
N GLY A 494 10.18 10.62 -9.22
CA GLY A 494 11.27 10.30 -8.31
C GLY A 494 12.54 9.94 -9.07
N ILE A 495 12.80 10.56 -10.24
CA ILE A 495 14.05 10.33 -10.97
C ILE A 495 15.22 10.77 -10.08
N ILE A 496 16.20 9.89 -9.95
CA ILE A 496 17.44 10.14 -9.23
C ILE A 496 18.15 11.32 -9.91
N GLY A 497 18.34 12.41 -9.16
CA GLY A 497 19.04 13.61 -9.63
C GLY A 497 18.14 14.82 -9.90
N GLU A 498 16.82 14.67 -9.97
CA GLU A 498 15.90 15.81 -10.00
C GLU A 498 15.50 16.26 -8.59
N LYS A 499 15.52 17.58 -8.36
CA LYS A 499 15.09 18.13 -7.06
C LYS A 499 13.59 17.88 -6.89
N THR A 500 13.24 17.20 -5.79
CA THR A 500 11.83 17.10 -5.37
C THR A 500 11.28 18.49 -5.05
N TRP A 501 9.95 18.66 -5.02
CA TRP A 501 9.35 19.93 -4.62
C TRP A 501 9.89 20.43 -3.27
N THR A 502 10.03 19.52 -2.31
CA THR A 502 10.53 19.81 -0.96
C THR A 502 11.97 20.36 -1.00
N GLN A 503 12.80 19.81 -1.89
CA GLN A 503 14.21 20.22 -2.07
C GLN A 503 14.35 21.51 -2.88
N TYR A 504 13.56 21.67 -3.95
CA TYR A 504 13.57 22.88 -4.77
C TYR A 504 13.18 24.11 -3.95
N TYR A 505 12.18 23.95 -3.08
CA TYR A 505 11.66 25.02 -2.24
C TYR A 505 12.30 25.09 -0.84
N GLU A 506 13.29 24.25 -0.55
CA GLU A 506 14.00 24.16 0.74
C GLU A 506 13.06 24.22 1.95
N ILE A 507 12.00 23.41 1.97
CA ILE A 507 10.91 23.49 2.97
C ILE A 507 11.41 23.36 4.42
N GLY A 508 12.51 22.66 4.64
CA GLY A 508 13.13 22.57 5.97
C GLY A 508 13.62 23.92 6.52
N ARG A 509 13.97 24.87 5.63
CA ARG A 509 14.36 26.25 5.96
C ARG A 509 13.22 27.25 5.77
N HIS A 510 12.33 26.97 4.81
CA HIS A 510 11.23 27.85 4.41
C HIS A 510 9.85 27.17 4.56
N PRO A 511 9.43 26.80 5.79
CA PRO A 511 8.17 26.09 6.02
C PRO A 511 6.93 26.93 5.64
N GLU A 512 7.03 28.26 5.57
CA GLU A 512 5.97 29.15 5.09
C GLU A 512 5.48 28.80 3.68
N ARG A 513 6.34 28.20 2.84
CA ARG A 513 5.96 27.77 1.48
C ARG A 513 4.94 26.64 1.44
N LEU A 514 4.74 25.94 2.56
CA LEU A 514 3.63 24.98 2.72
C LEU A 514 2.25 25.63 2.55
N TRP A 515 2.17 26.96 2.70
CA TRP A 515 0.96 27.76 2.54
C TRP A 515 0.81 28.41 1.15
N SER A 516 1.78 28.23 0.24
CA SER A 516 1.65 28.73 -1.13
C SER A 516 0.74 27.83 -1.95
N TRP A 517 -0.39 28.36 -2.42
CA TRP A 517 -1.23 27.67 -3.41
C TRP A 517 -0.54 27.60 -4.76
N ARG A 518 0.07 28.71 -5.21
CA ARG A 518 0.73 28.85 -6.52
C ARG A 518 1.91 27.89 -6.69
N ASP A 519 2.64 27.68 -5.61
CA ASP A 519 3.84 26.83 -5.59
C ASP A 519 3.58 25.55 -4.82
N SER A 520 2.33 25.08 -4.75
CA SER A 520 1.99 23.84 -4.05
C SER A 520 2.47 22.60 -4.83
N PRO A 521 2.69 21.45 -4.16
CA PRO A 521 3.07 20.20 -4.82
C PRO A 521 2.17 19.79 -6.01
N PRO A 522 0.83 19.88 -5.94
CA PRO A 522 -0.05 19.49 -7.05
C PRO A 522 0.17 20.37 -8.27
N ILE A 523 0.44 21.67 -8.09
CA ILE A 523 0.76 22.58 -9.20
C ILE A 523 2.16 22.28 -9.74
N TYR A 524 3.16 22.11 -8.88
CA TYR A 524 4.53 21.81 -9.29
C TYR A 524 4.61 20.53 -10.11
N TYR A 525 4.10 19.42 -9.57
CA TYR A 525 4.12 18.13 -10.25
C TYR A 525 3.13 18.07 -11.41
N GLY A 526 1.99 18.77 -11.32
CA GLY A 526 1.03 18.89 -12.42
C GLY A 526 1.63 19.58 -13.66
N LYS A 527 2.41 20.65 -13.47
CA LYS A 527 3.15 21.31 -14.57
C LYS A 527 4.16 20.36 -15.23
N GLN A 528 4.92 19.62 -14.42
CA GLN A 528 5.87 18.63 -14.94
C GLN A 528 5.18 17.54 -15.75
N LEU A 529 4.02 17.06 -15.29
CA LEU A 529 3.21 16.08 -16.03
C LEU A 529 2.69 16.63 -17.36
N LEU A 530 2.20 17.87 -17.39
CA LEU A 530 1.69 18.51 -18.61
C LEU A 530 2.77 18.67 -19.68
N VAL A 531 3.98 19.10 -19.29
CA VAL A 531 5.11 19.26 -20.21
C VAL A 531 5.47 17.92 -20.89
N ARG A 532 5.21 16.78 -20.26
CA ARG A 532 5.56 15.46 -20.80
C ARG A 532 4.50 14.89 -21.73
N ILE A 533 3.24 15.15 -21.43
CA ILE A 533 2.11 14.66 -22.24
C ILE A 533 2.04 15.45 -23.56
N ILE A 534 2.51 16.70 -23.56
CA ILE A 534 2.47 17.59 -24.71
C ILE A 534 3.86 17.57 -25.38
N PRO A 535 4.03 16.95 -26.57
CA PRO A 535 5.32 16.93 -27.26
C PRO A 535 5.83 18.35 -27.54
N GLU A 536 7.16 18.53 -27.47
CA GLU A 536 7.88 19.78 -27.77
C GLU A 536 7.59 20.27 -29.20
N GLY A 537 6.47 20.96 -29.36
CA GLY A 537 6.04 21.52 -30.64
C GLY A 537 4.89 22.52 -30.53
N SER A 538 4.20 22.57 -29.39
CA SER A 538 3.03 23.44 -29.18
C SER A 538 3.31 24.74 -28.39
N TRP A 539 4.52 24.93 -27.86
CA TRP A 539 4.86 26.11 -27.04
C TRP A 539 5.70 27.17 -27.76
N ARG A 540 6.15 26.93 -28.99
CA ARG A 540 6.71 28.00 -29.84
C ARG A 540 5.58 28.81 -30.45
N THR A 541 4.93 29.67 -29.68
CA THR A 541 4.26 30.85 -30.24
C THR A 541 4.09 31.94 -29.16
N ARG A 542 4.51 33.15 -29.55
CA ARG A 542 4.37 34.49 -28.93
C ARG A 542 5.47 35.08 -28.03
N ALA A 543 6.44 34.34 -27.47
CA ALA A 543 7.55 34.97 -26.76
C ALA A 543 8.79 35.23 -27.64
N ASP A 544 9.02 34.40 -28.66
CA ASP A 544 10.21 34.50 -29.52
C ASP A 544 10.01 35.38 -30.76
N ALA A 545 8.77 35.77 -31.09
CA ALA A 545 8.49 36.65 -32.23
C ALA A 545 8.84 38.14 -31.97
N ASN A 546 9.14 38.52 -30.72
CA ASN A 546 9.50 39.90 -30.35
C ASN A 546 11.01 40.08 -30.10
N ARG A 547 11.85 39.06 -30.33
CA ARG A 547 13.31 39.18 -30.16
C ARG A 547 14.09 39.33 -31.47
N ASP A 548 13.46 39.07 -32.61
CA ASP A 548 14.14 39.10 -33.91
C ASP A 548 13.96 40.42 -34.69
N GLU A 549 13.31 41.44 -34.12
CA GLU A 549 13.07 42.72 -34.82
C GLU A 549 13.99 43.89 -34.40
N HIS A 550 14.90 43.72 -33.43
CA HIS A 550 15.74 44.83 -32.93
C HIS A 550 17.25 44.52 -32.95
N SER A 551 17.74 44.01 -34.08
CA SER A 551 19.17 44.03 -34.39
C SER A 551 19.40 44.19 -35.90
N GLU A 552 19.44 45.44 -36.35
CA GLU A 552 20.36 46.01 -37.37
C GLU A 552 19.96 47.47 -37.63
N PRO A 553 20.88 48.37 -38.03
CA PRO A 553 22.27 48.14 -38.45
C PRO A 553 23.33 48.49 -37.40
#